data_AF-W1WFD1-F1
#
_entry.id   AF-W1WFD1-F1
#
_cell.length_a   1.000
_cell.length_b   1.000
_cell.length_c   1.000
_cell.angle_alpha   90.00
_cell.angle_beta   90.00
_cell.angle_gamma   90.00
#
_symmetry.space_group_name_H-M   'P 1'
#
loop_
_entity.id
_entity.type
_entity.pdbx_description
1 polymer ?
#
loop_
_entity_poly.entity_id
_entity_poly.type
_entity_poly.pdbx_seq_one_letter_code
_entity_poly.pdbx_strand_id
1 'polypeptide(L)'
;LPQYLRDFTLTDREMRKYIIGTMSSLDLPMTPALRGPRAMGMYFSGAKLEDKVEFRKQVIACKPEDIVALADVVEPVLNDNHICTMGNEQKIKDAGKVFDNIISLG
;
A
#
# COMPACT_ATOMS: atom_id res chain seq x y z
N LEU A 1 -11.92 -5.41 -7.75
CA LEU A 1 -10.53 -4.93 -7.69
C LEU A 1 -9.58 -5.79 -8.54
N PRO A 2 -9.56 -7.14 -8.44
CA PRO A 2 -8.71 -7.97 -9.29
C PRO A 2 -8.95 -7.75 -10.79
N GLN A 3 -10.22 -7.71 -11.20
CA GLN A 3 -10.59 -7.43 -12.59
C GLN A 3 -10.14 -6.03 -13.06
N TYR A 4 -10.23 -5.01 -12.19
CA TYR A 4 -9.75 -3.67 -12.50
C TYR A 4 -8.23 -3.64 -12.74
N LEU A 5 -7.47 -4.41 -11.97
CA LEU A 5 -6.02 -4.55 -12.16
C LEU A 5 -5.69 -5.33 -13.44
N ARG A 6 -6.48 -6.36 -13.78
CA ARG A 6 -6.31 -7.15 -15.02
C ARG A 6 -6.57 -6.33 -16.28
N ASP A 7 -7.57 -5.47 -16.24
CA ASP A 7 -7.95 -4.60 -17.36
C ASP A 7 -7.19 -3.25 -17.31
N PHE A 8 -6.18 -3.13 -16.46
CA PHE A 8 -5.47 -1.88 -16.24
C PHE A 8 -4.57 -1.54 -17.43
N THR A 9 -4.96 -0.53 -18.20
CA THR A 9 -4.19 -0.01 -19.34
C THR A 9 -3.79 1.43 -19.10
N LEU A 10 -2.50 1.74 -19.29
CA LEU A 10 -1.97 3.09 -19.20
C LEU A 10 -1.06 3.41 -20.38
N THR A 11 -0.95 4.69 -20.70
CA THR A 11 0.10 5.21 -21.56
C THR A 11 1.43 5.37 -20.80
N ASP A 12 2.56 5.40 -21.51
CA ASP A 12 3.88 5.68 -20.91
C ASP A 12 3.90 7.00 -20.12
N ARG A 13 3.15 7.99 -20.61
CA ARG A 13 3.04 9.30 -19.95
C ARG A 13 2.33 9.20 -18.59
N GLU A 14 1.28 8.39 -18.51
CA GLU A 14 0.55 8.17 -17.25
C GLU A 14 1.37 7.32 -16.29
N MET A 15 2.02 6.27 -16.79
CA MET A 15 2.93 5.46 -15.98
C MET A 15 4.04 6.31 -15.36
N ARG A 16 4.62 7.23 -16.14
CA ARG A 16 5.63 8.17 -15.64
C ARG A 16 5.12 9.08 -14.53
N LYS A 17 3.83 9.47 -14.54
CA LYS A 17 3.23 10.25 -13.45
C LYS A 17 3.18 9.43 -12.15
N TYR A 18 2.80 8.16 -12.23
CA TYR A 18 2.79 7.28 -11.06
C TYR A 18 4.21 7.14 -10.48
N ILE A 19 5.21 6.89 -11.32
CA ILE A 19 6.61 6.81 -10.90
C ILE A 19 7.07 8.10 -10.20
N ILE A 20 6.78 9.28 -10.79
CA ILE A 20 7.14 10.57 -10.20
C ILE A 20 6.42 10.79 -8.86
N GLY A 21 5.12 10.44 -8.78
CA GLY A 21 4.34 10.53 -7.55
C GLY A 21 4.94 9.69 -6.43
N THR A 22 5.29 8.43 -6.71
CA THR A 22 5.93 7.54 -5.74
C THR A 22 7.31 8.05 -5.33
N MET A 23 8.11 8.52 -6.29
CA MET A 23 9.43 9.11 -6.01
C MET A 23 9.35 10.35 -5.12
N SER A 24 8.34 11.21 -5.33
CA SER A 24 8.12 12.39 -4.50
C SER A 24 7.90 12.04 -3.03
N SER A 25 7.25 10.92 -2.73
CA SER A 25 7.12 10.43 -1.35
C SER A 25 8.42 9.88 -0.79
N LEU A 26 9.26 9.26 -1.62
CA LEU A 26 10.58 8.74 -1.19
C LEU A 26 11.60 9.85 -0.96
N ASP A 27 11.46 10.97 -1.67
CA ASP A 27 12.33 12.16 -1.61
C ASP A 27 11.87 13.25 -0.65
N LEU A 28 10.99 12.89 0.30
CA LEU A 28 10.58 13.79 1.37
C LEU A 28 11.80 14.38 2.10
N PRO A 29 11.90 15.71 2.22
CA PRO A 29 13.03 16.35 2.89
C PRO A 29 13.11 15.91 4.35
N MET A 30 14.30 15.50 4.75
CA MET A 30 14.56 14.99 6.09
C MET A 30 14.70 16.12 7.11
N THR A 31 13.60 16.46 7.77
CA THR A 31 13.61 17.39 8.91
C THR A 31 14.35 16.78 10.11
N PRO A 32 14.92 17.60 11.01
CA PRO A 32 15.62 17.10 12.19
C PRO A 32 14.77 16.14 13.05
N ALA A 33 13.48 16.42 13.20
CA ALA A 33 12.55 15.60 13.97
C ALA A 33 12.34 14.19 13.39
N LEU A 34 12.46 14.04 12.06
CA LEU A 34 12.26 12.76 11.38
C LEU A 34 13.50 11.85 11.41
N ARG A 35 14.67 12.39 11.74
CA ARG A 35 15.94 11.64 11.72
C ARG A 35 15.95 10.51 12.74
N GLY A 36 15.53 10.78 13.97
CA GLY A 36 15.48 9.80 15.06
C GLY A 36 14.58 8.60 14.72
N PRO A 37 13.27 8.82 14.47
CA PRO A 37 12.35 7.74 14.10
C PRO A 37 12.80 6.94 12.88
N ARG A 38 13.33 7.59 11.84
CA ARG A 38 13.83 6.90 10.63
C ARG A 38 15.05 6.04 10.92
N ALA A 39 16.01 6.52 11.72
CA ALA A 39 17.19 5.76 12.11
C ALA A 39 16.82 4.54 12.96
N MET A 40 15.92 4.71 13.93
CA MET A 40 15.41 3.60 14.74
C MET A 40 14.67 2.58 13.87
N GLY A 41 13.78 3.03 12.98
CA GLY A 41 13.07 2.15 12.06
C GLY A 41 14.01 1.34 11.16
N MET A 42 15.08 1.96 10.66
CA MET A 42 16.11 1.25 9.89
C MET A 42 16.86 0.20 10.73
N TYR A 43 17.25 0.56 11.95
CA TYR A 43 17.98 -0.34 12.84
C TYR A 43 17.14 -1.57 13.21
N PHE A 44 15.88 -1.37 13.63
CA PHE A 44 15.02 -2.47 14.06
C PHE A 44 14.48 -3.33 12.92
N SER A 45 14.29 -2.77 11.73
CA SER A 45 13.91 -3.54 10.53
C SER A 45 15.08 -4.30 9.90
N GLY A 46 16.32 -3.98 10.29
CA GLY A 46 17.53 -4.52 9.65
C GLY A 46 17.74 -4.04 8.20
N ALA A 47 16.94 -3.06 7.74
CA ALA A 47 16.99 -2.55 6.37
C ALA A 47 18.31 -1.82 6.11
N LYS A 48 19.02 -2.24 5.06
CA LYS A 48 20.30 -1.66 4.68
C LYS A 48 20.11 -0.50 3.71
N LEU A 49 21.19 0.24 3.48
CA LEU A 49 21.16 1.34 2.53
C LEU A 49 21.02 0.82 1.09
N GLU A 50 21.62 -0.33 0.80
CA GLU A 50 21.56 -0.99 -0.50
C GLU A 50 20.12 -1.35 -0.87
N ASP A 51 19.32 -1.84 0.09
CA ASP A 51 17.91 -2.17 -0.12
C ASP A 51 17.10 -0.94 -0.55
N LYS A 52 17.43 0.24 -0.02
CA LYS A 52 16.79 1.50 -0.41
C LYS A 52 17.17 1.93 -1.82
N VAL A 53 18.44 1.77 -2.17
CA VAL A 53 18.92 2.09 -3.53
C VAL A 53 18.25 1.17 -4.53
N GLU A 54 18.17 -0.12 -4.21
CA GLU A 54 17.54 -1.13 -5.06
C GLU A 54 16.04 -0.86 -5.22
N PHE A 55 15.34 -0.58 -4.13
CA PHE A 55 13.93 -0.21 -4.17
C PHE A 55 13.67 1.00 -5.09
N ARG A 56 14.54 2.01 -5.06
CA ARG A 56 14.40 3.17 -5.96
C ARG A 56 14.58 2.78 -7.43
N LYS A 57 15.54 1.89 -7.74
CA LYS A 57 15.72 1.39 -9.11
C LYS A 57 14.48 0.63 -9.58
N GLN A 58 13.91 -0.22 -8.72
CA GLN A 58 12.69 -0.98 -9.02
C GLN A 58 11.51 -0.06 -9.34
N VAL A 59 11.30 1.00 -8.54
CA VAL A 59 10.22 1.98 -8.80
C VAL A 59 10.42 2.71 -10.13
N ILE A 60 11.66 3.05 -10.51
CA ILE A 60 11.95 3.70 -11.80
C ILE A 60 11.75 2.73 -12.98
N ALA A 61 12.08 1.46 -12.80
CA ALA A 61 11.99 0.42 -13.82
C ALA A 61 10.58 -0.18 -13.97
N CYS A 62 9.65 0.18 -13.07
CA CYS A 62 8.29 -0.35 -13.04
C CYS A 62 7.54 -0.05 -14.34
N LYS A 63 6.85 -1.06 -14.87
CA LYS A 63 6.07 -1.00 -16.11
C LYS A 63 4.58 -1.28 -15.84
N PRO A 64 3.69 -0.97 -16.79
CA PRO A 64 2.27 -1.28 -16.65
C PRO A 64 2.00 -2.77 -16.41
N GLU A 65 2.79 -3.67 -16.99
CA GLU A 65 2.64 -5.11 -16.80
C GLU A 65 2.88 -5.54 -15.35
N ASP A 66 3.77 -4.85 -14.63
CA ASP A 66 4.03 -5.11 -13.21
C ASP A 66 2.82 -4.76 -12.35
N ILE A 67 2.04 -3.73 -12.74
CA ILE A 67 0.79 -3.34 -12.06
C ILE A 67 -0.29 -4.38 -12.30
N VAL A 68 -0.40 -4.88 -13.54
CA VAL A 68 -1.35 -5.95 -13.89
C VAL A 68 -1.04 -7.22 -13.09
N ALA A 69 0.25 -7.58 -12.95
CA ALA A 69 0.69 -8.74 -12.19
C ALA A 69 0.32 -8.69 -10.69
N LEU A 70 0.08 -7.49 -10.12
CA LEU A 70 -0.42 -7.37 -8.75
C LEU A 70 -1.79 -8.02 -8.56
N ALA A 71 -2.58 -8.18 -9.61
CA ALA A 71 -3.89 -8.85 -9.54
C ALA A 71 -3.77 -10.26 -8.94
N ASP A 72 -2.70 -11.00 -9.28
CA ASP A 72 -2.48 -12.37 -8.84
C ASP A 72 -2.13 -12.48 -7.36
N VAL A 73 -1.59 -11.41 -6.77
CA VAL A 73 -1.31 -11.32 -5.32
C VAL A 73 -2.53 -10.79 -4.57
N VAL A 74 -3.23 -9.80 -5.14
CA VAL A 74 -4.37 -9.13 -4.50
C VAL A 74 -5.61 -10.02 -4.46
N GLU A 75 -5.84 -10.87 -5.46
CA GLU A 75 -7.01 -11.76 -5.51
C GLU A 75 -7.03 -12.79 -4.36
N PRO A 76 -5.95 -13.53 -4.06
CA PRO A 76 -5.90 -14.39 -2.87
C PRO A 76 -6.12 -13.63 -1.56
N VAL A 77 -5.49 -12.47 -1.38
CA VAL A 77 -5.61 -11.67 -0.15
C VAL A 77 -7.05 -11.19 0.07
N LEU A 78 -7.76 -10.84 -1.00
CA LEU A 78 -9.18 -10.50 -0.92
C LEU A 78 -10.07 -11.70 -0.59
N ASN A 79 -9.68 -12.91 -1.01
CA ASN A 79 -10.43 -14.13 -0.70
C ASN A 79 -10.36 -14.51 0.78
N ASP A 80 -9.27 -14.18 1.48
CA ASP A 80 -9.18 -14.34 2.94
C ASP A 80 -10.23 -13.49 3.69
N ASN A 81 -10.79 -12.47 3.03
CA ASN A 81 -11.99 -11.72 3.41
C ASN A 81 -11.98 -11.19 4.86
N HIS A 82 -10.84 -10.70 5.33
CA HIS A 82 -10.72 -10.07 6.64
C HIS A 82 -11.25 -8.63 6.61
N ILE A 83 -12.51 -8.45 7.04
CA ILE A 83 -13.16 -7.14 7.09
C ILE A 83 -13.14 -6.61 8.53
N CYS A 84 -12.52 -5.46 8.74
CA CYS A 84 -12.53 -4.74 10.01
C CYS A 84 -12.98 -3.29 9.80
N THR A 85 -13.91 -2.80 10.62
CA THR A 85 -14.43 -1.43 10.50
C THR A 85 -14.71 -0.85 11.88
N MET A 86 -14.36 0.42 12.08
CA MET A 86 -14.66 1.19 13.29
C MET A 86 -15.63 2.32 12.93
N GLY A 87 -16.67 2.52 13.72
CA GLY A 87 -17.70 3.49 13.39
C GLY A 87 -18.88 3.49 14.36
N ASN A 88 -19.96 4.16 13.95
CA ASN A 88 -21.17 4.26 14.76
C ASN A 88 -21.79 2.87 14.98
N GLU A 89 -22.01 2.52 16.25
CA GLU A 89 -22.52 1.22 16.68
C GLU A 89 -23.82 0.82 15.97
N GLN A 90 -24.74 1.77 15.77
CA GLN A 90 -26.04 1.50 15.15
C GLN A 90 -25.87 1.10 13.68
N LYS A 91 -25.03 1.82 12.93
CA LYS A 91 -24.73 1.49 11.53
C LYS A 91 -23.98 0.17 11.37
N ILE A 92 -23.11 -0.18 12.32
CA ILE A 92 -22.37 -1.45 12.29
C ILE A 92 -23.32 -2.62 12.60
N LYS A 93 -24.23 -2.45 13.56
CA LYS A 93 -25.28 -3.44 13.86
C LYS A 93 -26.23 -3.65 12.69
N ASP A 94 -26.64 -2.57 12.01
CA ASP A 94 -27.48 -2.64 10.81
C ASP A 94 -26.77 -3.40 9.67
N ALA A 95 -25.46 -3.23 9.54
CA ALA A 95 -24.61 -3.95 8.59
C ALA A 95 -24.13 -5.32 9.11
N GLY A 96 -24.67 -5.81 10.24
CA GLY A 96 -24.12 -6.94 11.01
C GLY A 96 -24.01 -8.27 10.28
N LYS A 97 -24.64 -8.43 9.11
CA LYS A 97 -24.45 -9.61 8.25
C LYS A 97 -23.08 -9.67 7.57
N VAL A 98 -22.33 -8.58 7.57
CA VAL A 98 -21.01 -8.47 6.92
C VAL A 98 -19.87 -8.82 7.89
N PHE A 99 -20.13 -8.81 9.21
CA PHE A 99 -19.10 -8.95 10.23
C PHE A 99 -19.31 -10.18 11.08
N ASP A 100 -18.27 -10.99 11.26
CA ASP A 100 -18.32 -12.19 12.10
C ASP A 100 -18.41 -11.84 13.60
N ASN A 101 -17.80 -10.73 14.01
CA ASN A 101 -17.76 -10.28 15.40
C ASN A 101 -17.95 -8.76 15.49
N ILE A 102 -18.81 -8.32 16.41
CA ILE A 102 -19.02 -6.90 16.72
C ILE A 102 -18.72 -6.70 18.20
N ILE A 103 -17.71 -5.88 18.50
CA ILE A 103 -17.32 -5.52 19.86
C ILE A 103 -17.72 -4.07 20.10
N SER A 104 -18.54 -3.83 21.12
CA SER A 104 -18.86 -2.47 21.55
C SER A 104 -17.75 -1.98 22.49
N LEU A 105 -17.11 -0.86 22.11
CA LEU A 105 -16.20 -0.12 22.98
C LEU A 105 -17.09 0.81 23.81
N GLY A 106 -17.55 0.31 24.96
CA GLY A 106 -18.45 1.02 25.88
C GLY A 106 -17.85 2.29 26.48
#